data_AF-A0A497VB07-F1
#
_entry.id   AF-A0A497VB07-F1
#
_cell.length_a   1.000
_cell.length_b   1.000
_cell.length_c   1.000
_cell.angle_alpha   90.00
_cell.angle_beta   90.00
_cell.angle_gamma   90.00
#
_symmetry.space_group_name_H-M   'P 1'
#
loop_
_entity.id
_entity.type
_entity.pdbx_description
1 polymer ?
#
loop_
_entity_poly.entity_id
_entity_poly.type
_entity_poly.pdbx_seq_one_letter_code
_entity_poly.pdbx_strand_id
1 'polypeptide(L)'
;MRNLFLGLMLSLISIAGNSQNQQAYVAPGDLRTFLDYNIGADTSLPASTPSLGIKGDKFQWGASNKVDTSTDWNVSAPDNALSDATKTANDPCPSGYRIPTGAEWKGIIANNSVQWVGNFYEDGYDVYNRHTSGILINNSLFLPAAGTQNVGGTMTSNNASGMYWSTTSLGYLNYVSALVFYWSGGIPGSTKSLQVNSMYKPRGGNVRCIKDDSVNRLYLNPTETERVSKGYILYPNPAKSSFSLKLKNSSKVEIYDMLGNTILSKSLNESEPVNIESMNKGVYYVKITNEGNVYKETLLKNDN
;
A
#
# COMPACT_ATOMS: atom_id res chain seq x y z
N MET A 1 34.82 22.65 -52.33
CA MET A 1 33.41 22.35 -51.99
C MET A 1 33.38 21.04 -51.26
N ARG A 2 33.17 21.07 -49.93
CA ARG A 2 33.28 19.92 -49.03
C ARG A 2 31.88 19.68 -48.46
N ASN A 3 31.16 18.72 -49.05
CA ASN A 3 29.78 18.40 -48.66
C ASN A 3 29.78 17.71 -47.29
N LEU A 4 29.20 18.37 -46.30
CA LEU A 4 28.98 17.84 -44.96
C LEU A 4 27.63 17.09 -44.98
N PHE A 5 27.68 15.77 -44.85
CA PHE A 5 26.49 14.95 -44.58
C PHE A 5 26.08 15.18 -43.13
N LEU A 6 24.94 15.83 -42.90
CA LEU A 6 24.29 15.91 -41.59
C LEU A 6 23.19 14.84 -41.57
N GLY A 7 23.53 13.64 -41.08
CA GLY A 7 22.56 12.58 -40.82
C GLY A 7 21.74 12.94 -39.59
N LEU A 8 20.48 13.32 -39.79
CA LEU A 8 19.50 13.41 -38.72
C LEU A 8 19.19 11.99 -38.23
N MET A 9 19.80 11.57 -37.13
CA MET A 9 19.31 10.44 -36.34
C MET A 9 18.00 10.87 -35.68
N LEU A 10 16.87 10.54 -36.31
CA LEU A 10 15.57 10.53 -35.64
C LEU A 10 15.63 9.40 -34.61
N SER A 11 15.98 9.73 -33.36
CA SER A 11 15.75 8.80 -32.26
C SER A 11 14.24 8.65 -32.12
N LEU A 12 13.73 7.47 -32.48
CA LEU A 12 12.42 7.00 -32.05
C LEU A 12 12.40 7.05 -30.52
N ILE A 13 11.85 8.14 -29.96
CA ILE A 13 11.39 8.16 -28.57
C ILE A 13 10.28 7.13 -28.54
N SER A 14 10.58 5.95 -27.99
CA SER A 14 9.53 5.01 -27.64
C SER A 14 8.60 5.74 -26.68
N ILE A 15 7.33 5.81 -27.04
CA ILE A 15 6.27 6.22 -26.13
C ILE A 15 6.12 5.04 -25.17
N ALA A 16 7.01 4.97 -24.19
CA ALA A 16 6.87 4.06 -23.06
C ALA A 16 5.57 4.43 -22.37
N GLY A 17 4.64 3.48 -22.27
CA GLY A 17 3.36 3.69 -21.60
C GLY A 17 3.54 4.33 -20.23
N ASN A 18 2.68 5.30 -19.90
CA ASN A 18 2.67 6.08 -18.66
C ASN A 18 2.42 5.26 -17.36
N SER A 19 2.45 3.93 -17.42
CA SER A 19 2.39 3.07 -16.25
C SER A 19 3.78 2.49 -15.98
N GLN A 20 4.37 2.92 -14.88
CA GLN A 20 5.62 2.38 -14.35
C GLN A 20 5.22 1.55 -13.16
N ASN A 21 5.37 0.23 -13.15
CA ASN A 21 5.09 -0.60 -11.97
C ASN A 21 5.94 -0.08 -10.78
N GLN A 22 5.40 0.85 -9.99
CA GLN A 22 6.15 1.54 -8.94
C GLN A 22 6.29 0.61 -7.75
N GLN A 23 7.53 0.39 -7.32
CA GLN A 23 7.84 -0.60 -6.29
C GLN A 23 8.82 -0.04 -5.26
N ALA A 24 8.66 -0.51 -4.02
CA ALA A 24 9.57 -0.20 -2.92
C ALA A 24 9.56 -1.34 -1.89
N TYR A 25 10.69 -1.55 -1.21
CA TYR A 25 10.79 -2.50 -0.12
C TYR A 25 10.11 -1.95 1.14
N VAL A 26 9.13 -2.66 1.68
CA VAL A 26 8.43 -2.27 2.93
C VAL A 26 9.00 -2.98 4.17
N ALA A 27 9.92 -3.91 3.96
CA ALA A 27 10.74 -4.59 4.96
C ALA A 27 11.95 -5.22 4.23
N PRO A 28 12.99 -5.70 4.94
CA PRO A 28 14.09 -6.42 4.31
C PRO A 28 13.59 -7.56 3.41
N GLY A 29 13.87 -7.48 2.11
CA GLY A 29 13.46 -8.48 1.12
C GLY A 29 11.97 -8.47 0.72
N ASP A 30 11.13 -7.62 1.33
CA ASP A 30 9.70 -7.54 1.03
C ASP A 30 9.40 -6.39 0.04
N LEU A 31 9.49 -6.69 -1.27
CA LEU A 31 9.22 -5.74 -2.34
C LEU A 31 7.71 -5.67 -2.63
N ARG A 32 7.13 -4.47 -2.54
CA ARG A 32 5.70 -4.25 -2.80
C ARG A 32 5.46 -3.30 -3.96
N THR A 33 4.30 -3.44 -4.57
CA THR A 33 3.83 -2.60 -5.68
C THR A 33 2.88 -1.52 -5.17
N PHE A 34 3.03 -0.31 -5.68
CA PHE A 34 2.19 0.85 -5.40
C PHE A 34 1.40 1.22 -6.65
N LEU A 35 0.35 2.01 -6.48
CA LEU A 35 -0.23 2.73 -7.62
C LEU A 35 0.79 3.73 -8.15
N ASP A 36 0.78 3.92 -9.47
CA ASP A 36 1.69 4.83 -10.16
C ASP A 36 1.39 6.30 -9.84
N TYR A 37 0.17 6.60 -9.38
CA TYR A 37 -0.24 7.95 -9.02
C TYR A 37 -0.85 8.03 -7.62
N ASN A 38 -0.84 9.23 -7.05
CA ASN A 38 -1.66 9.55 -5.88
C ASN A 38 -3.13 9.48 -6.30
N ILE A 39 -4.01 9.13 -5.35
CA ILE A 39 -5.45 9.20 -5.62
C ILE A 39 -5.84 10.62 -6.03
N GLY A 40 -6.62 10.77 -7.10
CA GLY A 40 -7.05 12.06 -7.64
C GLY A 40 -6.08 12.72 -8.63
N ALA A 41 -4.99 12.06 -9.01
CA ALA A 41 -4.03 12.59 -9.98
C ALA A 41 -4.48 12.43 -11.44
N ASP A 42 -3.96 13.29 -12.31
CA ASP A 42 -4.06 13.17 -13.76
C ASP A 42 -3.11 12.08 -14.27
N THR A 43 -3.69 10.94 -14.69
CA THR A 43 -2.97 9.76 -15.16
C THR A 43 -2.55 9.84 -16.63
N SER A 44 -2.88 10.93 -17.33
CA SER A 44 -2.38 11.19 -18.69
C SER A 44 -0.95 11.74 -18.70
N LEU A 45 -0.45 12.20 -17.55
CA LEU A 45 0.90 12.74 -17.37
C LEU A 45 1.90 11.66 -16.92
N PRO A 46 3.21 11.83 -17.14
CA PRO A 46 4.19 10.86 -16.66
C PRO A 46 4.29 10.80 -15.12
N ALA A 47 4.05 9.62 -14.55
CA ALA A 47 3.98 9.37 -13.10
C ALA A 47 5.21 9.78 -12.27
N SER A 48 6.40 9.79 -12.89
CA SER A 48 7.68 10.09 -12.24
C SER A 48 8.25 11.46 -12.61
N THR A 49 7.50 12.27 -13.38
CA THR A 49 7.92 13.63 -13.75
C THR A 49 7.16 14.65 -12.92
N PRO A 50 7.83 15.47 -12.09
CA PRO A 50 7.17 16.47 -11.26
C PRO A 50 6.26 17.39 -12.09
N SER A 51 4.98 17.44 -11.72
CA SER A 51 4.00 18.35 -12.32
C SER A 51 2.83 18.57 -11.35
N LEU A 52 2.00 19.59 -11.63
CA LEU A 52 0.79 19.84 -10.84
C LEU A 52 -0.16 18.63 -10.87
N GLY A 53 -0.42 18.09 -12.06
CA GLY A 53 -1.43 17.06 -12.26
C GLY A 53 -1.16 15.74 -11.52
N ILE A 54 0.10 15.39 -11.27
CA ILE A 54 0.43 14.12 -10.60
C ILE A 54 0.35 14.17 -9.06
N LYS A 55 0.11 15.35 -8.47
CA LYS A 55 0.10 15.54 -7.01
C LYS A 55 -1.05 14.83 -6.31
N GLY A 56 -2.16 14.63 -7.02
CA GLY A 56 -3.38 14.04 -6.49
C GLY A 56 -4.09 14.90 -5.44
N ASP A 57 -5.26 14.42 -5.06
CA ASP A 57 -6.17 15.09 -4.15
C ASP A 57 -5.69 15.01 -2.70
N LYS A 58 -6.30 15.87 -1.88
CA LYS A 58 -6.12 15.88 -0.43
C LYS A 58 -7.29 15.15 0.21
N PHE A 59 -6.96 14.24 1.12
CA PHE A 59 -7.91 13.48 1.91
C PHE A 59 -7.70 13.84 3.37
N GLN A 60 -8.79 13.93 4.11
CA GLN A 60 -8.68 13.89 5.55
C GLN A 60 -8.51 12.43 6.00
N TRP A 61 -7.71 12.18 7.03
CA TRP A 61 -7.60 10.84 7.59
C TRP A 61 -8.97 10.31 8.05
N GLY A 62 -9.30 9.09 7.62
CA GLY A 62 -10.57 8.45 7.94
C GLY A 62 -11.76 8.87 7.06
N ALA A 63 -11.55 9.71 6.05
CA ALA A 63 -12.57 10.06 5.05
C ALA A 63 -12.30 9.36 3.71
N SER A 64 -13.36 8.84 3.07
CA SER A 64 -13.28 8.27 1.72
C SER A 64 -13.29 9.32 0.61
N ASN A 65 -13.83 10.50 0.88
CA ASN A 65 -13.89 11.60 -0.07
C ASN A 65 -12.71 12.56 0.10
N LYS A 66 -12.34 13.23 -1.00
CA LYS A 66 -11.38 14.33 -0.96
C LYS A 66 -11.94 15.53 -0.18
N VAL A 67 -11.04 16.40 0.26
CA VAL A 67 -11.35 17.70 0.85
C VAL A 67 -11.47 18.71 -0.29
N ASP A 68 -12.68 19.23 -0.53
CA ASP A 68 -12.93 20.24 -1.58
C ASP A 68 -13.02 21.65 -0.99
N THR A 69 -13.49 21.79 0.25
CA THR A 69 -13.75 23.08 0.92
C THR A 69 -13.34 23.10 2.39
N SER A 70 -13.37 24.29 3.00
CA SER A 70 -13.09 24.50 4.42
C SER A 70 -14.10 23.84 5.37
N THR A 71 -15.20 23.28 4.88
CA THR A 71 -16.26 22.65 5.69
C THR A 71 -16.24 21.13 5.69
N ASP A 72 -15.42 20.51 4.84
CA ASP A 72 -15.39 19.04 4.68
C ASP A 72 -14.60 18.32 5.78
N TRP A 73 -14.08 19.08 6.76
CA TRP A 73 -13.26 18.57 7.83
C TRP A 73 -14.08 17.86 8.91
N ASN A 74 -14.04 16.52 8.96
CA ASN A 74 -14.53 15.73 10.09
C ASN A 74 -13.52 15.74 11.25
N VAL A 75 -13.54 16.77 12.10
CA VAL A 75 -12.58 16.93 13.21
C VAL A 75 -12.53 15.76 14.22
N SER A 76 -13.44 14.80 14.15
CA SER A 76 -13.58 13.67 15.08
C SER A 76 -13.54 12.30 14.40
N ALA A 77 -12.77 12.13 13.31
CA ALA A 77 -12.65 10.83 12.64
C ALA A 77 -12.24 9.73 13.63
N PRO A 78 -13.07 8.67 13.81
CA PRO A 78 -12.84 7.66 14.83
C PRO A 78 -11.63 6.79 14.47
N ASP A 79 -10.94 6.24 15.47
CA ASP A 79 -9.71 5.45 15.28
C ASP A 79 -9.90 4.20 14.41
N ASN A 80 -11.11 3.68 14.32
CA ASN A 80 -11.46 2.53 13.49
C ASN A 80 -11.90 2.91 12.07
N ALA A 81 -11.82 4.20 11.68
CA ALA A 81 -12.15 4.63 10.32
C ALA A 81 -11.24 3.98 9.27
N LEU A 82 -9.96 3.79 9.60
CA LEU A 82 -8.98 3.03 8.81
C LEU A 82 -8.36 1.95 9.69
N SER A 83 -7.83 0.88 9.08
CA SER A 83 -7.26 -0.25 9.82
C SER A 83 -6.04 -0.82 9.12
N ASP A 84 -5.03 -1.20 9.91
CA ASP A 84 -3.83 -1.90 9.43
C ASP A 84 -4.13 -3.36 9.02
N ALA A 85 -5.23 -3.92 9.53
CA ALA A 85 -5.58 -5.33 9.37
C ALA A 85 -6.43 -5.59 8.12
N THR A 86 -7.43 -4.75 7.89
CA THR A 86 -8.39 -4.91 6.78
C THR A 86 -8.71 -3.57 6.15
N LYS A 87 -8.87 -3.56 4.83
CA LYS A 87 -9.36 -2.39 4.10
C LYS A 87 -10.78 -2.06 4.57
N THR A 88 -10.99 -0.84 5.04
CA THR A 88 -12.31 -0.34 5.48
C THR A 88 -13.03 0.36 4.33
N ALA A 89 -14.32 0.67 4.53
CA ALA A 89 -15.09 1.47 3.57
C ALA A 89 -14.56 2.91 3.40
N ASN A 90 -13.77 3.41 4.36
CA ASN A 90 -13.22 4.77 4.31
C ASN A 90 -11.83 4.83 3.67
N ASP A 91 -11.26 3.70 3.28
CA ASP A 91 -10.01 3.65 2.52
C ASP A 91 -10.29 3.98 1.03
N PRO A 92 -9.84 5.14 0.51
CA PRO A 92 -10.16 5.62 -0.83
C PRO A 92 -9.39 4.90 -1.94
N CYS A 93 -8.51 3.96 -1.61
CA CYS A 93 -7.79 3.18 -2.62
C CYS A 93 -8.76 2.27 -3.40
N PRO A 94 -8.51 2.01 -4.69
CA PRO A 94 -9.34 1.11 -5.49
C PRO A 94 -9.25 -0.35 -4.99
N SER A 95 -10.13 -1.21 -5.51
CA SER A 95 -10.11 -2.65 -5.23
C SER A 95 -8.73 -3.25 -5.52
N GLY A 96 -8.25 -4.13 -4.63
CA GLY A 96 -6.91 -4.71 -4.69
C GLY A 96 -5.78 -3.77 -4.20
N TYR A 97 -6.12 -2.60 -3.67
CA TYR A 97 -5.18 -1.64 -3.08
C TYR A 97 -5.71 -1.06 -1.77
N ARG A 98 -4.80 -0.65 -0.90
CA ARG A 98 -5.10 0.00 0.39
C ARG A 98 -4.10 1.12 0.70
N ILE A 99 -4.42 1.92 1.70
CA ILE A 99 -3.46 2.84 2.30
C ILE A 99 -2.34 2.02 2.97
N PRO A 100 -1.05 2.41 2.84
CA PRO A 100 0.04 1.75 3.54
C PRO A 100 -0.06 1.90 5.07
N THR A 101 0.49 0.96 5.82
CA THR A 101 0.61 1.11 7.27
C THR A 101 1.80 2.00 7.62
N GLY A 102 1.83 2.55 8.84
CA GLY A 102 2.98 3.29 9.34
C GLY A 102 4.25 2.43 9.40
N ALA A 103 4.12 1.12 9.62
CA ALA A 103 5.24 0.18 9.56
C ALA A 103 5.79 0.01 8.14
N GLU A 104 4.93 -0.05 7.13
CA GLU A 104 5.36 -0.13 5.72
C GLU A 104 6.08 1.14 5.29
N TRP A 105 5.60 2.32 5.72
CA TRP A 105 6.32 3.57 5.48
C TRP A 105 7.68 3.62 6.17
N LYS A 106 7.78 3.15 7.42
CA LYS A 106 9.08 3.04 8.12
C LYS A 106 10.03 2.11 7.36
N GLY A 107 9.51 0.98 6.87
CA GLY A 107 10.28 0.04 6.07
C GLY A 107 10.74 0.62 4.75
N ILE A 108 9.94 1.47 4.10
CA ILE A 108 10.35 2.19 2.90
C ILE A 108 11.56 3.07 3.17
N ILE A 109 11.56 3.81 4.26
CA ILE A 109 12.69 4.67 4.63
C ILE A 109 13.94 3.84 4.91
N ALA A 110 13.80 2.71 5.60
CA ALA A 110 14.94 1.91 6.07
C ALA A 110 15.57 1.02 4.98
N ASN A 111 14.79 0.58 3.98
CA ASN A 111 15.20 -0.49 3.06
C ASN A 111 15.35 -0.04 1.60
N ASN A 112 15.36 1.26 1.33
CA ASN A 112 15.45 1.78 -0.03
C ASN A 112 16.41 2.97 -0.13
N SER A 113 16.93 3.19 -1.32
CA SER A 113 17.61 4.44 -1.70
C SER A 113 16.59 5.54 -1.97
N VAL A 114 16.89 6.77 -1.53
CA VAL A 114 16.01 7.93 -1.70
C VAL A 114 16.76 9.05 -2.41
N GLN A 115 16.17 9.55 -3.49
CA GLN A 115 16.64 10.72 -4.23
C GLN A 115 15.65 11.87 -4.08
N TRP A 116 16.16 13.08 -3.93
CA TRP A 116 15.35 14.31 -3.92
C TRP A 116 15.42 14.90 -5.32
N VAL A 117 14.32 14.80 -6.07
CA VAL A 117 14.25 15.13 -7.49
C VAL A 117 13.62 16.49 -7.69
N GLY A 118 14.23 17.29 -8.55
CA GLY A 118 13.69 18.58 -8.98
C GLY A 118 14.02 19.74 -8.06
N ASN A 119 13.33 20.86 -8.24
CA ASN A 119 13.58 22.10 -7.52
C ASN A 119 12.60 22.25 -6.36
N PHE A 120 13.10 22.19 -5.13
CA PHE A 120 12.34 22.34 -3.88
C PHE A 120 12.26 23.79 -3.38
N TYR A 121 12.80 24.75 -4.14
CA TYR A 121 12.81 26.15 -3.75
C TYR A 121 11.39 26.69 -3.58
N GLU A 122 11.19 27.40 -2.48
CA GLU A 122 9.97 28.12 -2.14
C GLU A 122 10.40 29.52 -1.68
N ASP A 123 10.34 30.51 -2.56
CA ASP A 123 10.25 31.90 -2.10
C ASP A 123 8.82 32.15 -1.60
N GLY A 124 8.66 32.88 -0.51
CA GLY A 124 7.36 33.10 0.14
C GLY A 124 6.27 33.77 -0.73
N TYR A 125 6.54 34.05 -2.00
CA TYR A 125 5.63 34.62 -2.98
C TYR A 125 4.99 33.57 -3.91
N ASP A 126 5.69 32.46 -4.19
CA ASP A 126 5.20 31.39 -5.09
C ASP A 126 5.35 29.99 -4.46
N VAL A 127 5.04 29.91 -3.16
CA VAL A 127 4.96 28.66 -2.39
C VAL A 127 3.88 27.70 -2.90
N TYR A 128 2.92 28.21 -3.68
CA TYR A 128 1.71 27.48 -4.08
C TYR A 128 1.65 27.06 -5.54
N ASN A 129 2.32 27.75 -6.48
CA ASN A 129 2.26 27.44 -7.91
C ASN A 129 3.50 26.67 -8.41
N ARG A 130 4.40 26.26 -7.51
CA ARG A 130 5.52 25.38 -7.85
C ARG A 130 5.13 23.91 -7.70
N HIS A 131 5.46 23.12 -8.72
CA HIS A 131 5.12 21.71 -8.82
C HIS A 131 6.27 20.90 -9.41
N THR A 132 7.50 21.25 -9.02
CA THR A 132 8.72 20.85 -9.70
C THR A 132 9.56 19.87 -8.91
N SER A 133 9.01 19.23 -7.88
CA SER A 133 9.79 18.43 -6.94
C SER A 133 9.06 17.21 -6.37
N GLY A 134 9.85 16.29 -5.81
CA GLY A 134 9.39 15.13 -5.07
C GLY A 134 10.54 14.20 -4.71
N ILE A 135 10.24 13.11 -4.01
CA ILE A 135 11.22 12.08 -3.70
C ILE A 135 11.04 10.87 -4.61
N LEU A 136 12.15 10.30 -5.06
CA LEU A 136 12.20 9.11 -5.89
C LEU A 136 12.89 7.99 -5.11
N ILE A 137 12.16 6.90 -4.91
CA ILE A 137 12.58 5.75 -4.11
C ILE A 137 12.99 4.63 -5.08
N ASN A 138 14.24 4.15 -4.96
CA ASN A 138 14.83 3.12 -5.83
C ASN A 138 14.65 3.38 -7.35
N ASN A 139 14.63 4.65 -7.77
CA ASN A 139 14.37 5.03 -9.16
C ASN A 139 13.03 4.46 -9.71
N SER A 140 12.07 4.17 -8.83
CA SER A 140 10.82 3.48 -9.15
C SER A 140 9.59 4.19 -8.57
N LEU A 141 9.49 4.30 -7.24
CA LEU A 141 8.35 4.94 -6.58
C LEU A 141 8.58 6.45 -6.45
N PHE A 142 7.82 7.25 -7.20
CA PHE A 142 7.88 8.71 -7.13
C PHE A 142 6.75 9.27 -6.27
N LEU A 143 7.12 9.98 -5.21
CA LEU A 143 6.20 10.69 -4.32
C LEU A 143 6.37 12.20 -4.54
N PRO A 144 5.43 12.87 -5.24
CA PRO A 144 5.53 14.31 -5.46
C PRO A 144 5.52 15.08 -4.14
N ALA A 145 6.27 16.19 -4.09
CA ALA A 145 6.12 17.20 -3.05
C ALA A 145 4.79 17.91 -3.31
N ALA A 146 3.75 17.45 -2.64
CA ALA A 146 2.37 17.89 -2.87
C ALA A 146 1.78 18.63 -1.67
N GLY A 147 2.55 18.77 -0.59
CA GLY A 147 2.14 19.53 0.57
C GLY A 147 1.09 18.90 1.47
N THR A 148 0.66 19.71 2.42
CA THR A 148 -0.45 19.44 3.33
C THR A 148 -1.42 20.61 3.30
N GLN A 149 -2.70 20.29 3.45
CA GLN A 149 -3.77 21.26 3.63
C GLN A 149 -4.11 21.36 5.12
N ASN A 150 -4.19 22.58 5.65
CA ASN A 150 -4.64 22.83 7.01
C ASN A 150 -6.17 22.81 7.08
N VAL A 151 -6.69 22.65 8.31
CA VAL A 151 -8.10 22.93 8.62
C VAL A 151 -8.44 24.32 8.08
N GLY A 152 -9.54 24.42 7.31
CA GLY A 152 -9.92 25.66 6.63
C GLY A 152 -9.43 25.79 5.18
N GLY A 153 -8.65 24.82 4.68
CA GLY A 153 -8.33 24.71 3.24
C GLY A 153 -6.99 25.31 2.81
N THR A 154 -6.29 26.02 3.69
CA THR A 154 -5.00 26.67 3.36
C THR A 154 -3.87 25.65 3.21
N MET A 155 -3.11 25.74 2.12
CA MET A 155 -1.92 24.91 1.88
C MET A 155 -0.71 25.42 2.67
N THR A 156 0.12 24.51 3.21
CA THR A 156 1.27 24.90 4.07
C THR A 156 2.64 24.87 3.36
N SER A 157 2.75 24.15 2.25
CA SER A 157 3.92 24.13 1.35
C SER A 157 3.53 23.23 0.18
N ASN A 158 3.63 23.67 -1.08
CA ASN A 158 3.25 22.82 -2.21
C ASN A 158 4.46 22.26 -2.95
N ASN A 159 5.70 22.65 -2.64
CA ASN A 159 6.87 22.27 -3.45
C ASN A 159 8.08 21.83 -2.58
N ALA A 160 8.07 22.15 -1.29
CA ALA A 160 9.14 21.76 -0.37
C ALA A 160 8.81 20.52 0.47
N SER A 161 7.54 20.08 0.50
CA SER A 161 7.07 19.02 1.41
C SER A 161 6.08 18.04 0.80
N GLY A 162 5.96 16.87 1.42
CA GLY A 162 4.91 15.89 1.16
C GLY A 162 4.42 15.23 2.45
N MET A 163 3.12 14.94 2.50
CA MET A 163 2.48 14.22 3.60
C MET A 163 1.57 13.13 3.04
N TYR A 164 1.85 11.89 3.41
CA TYR A 164 1.16 10.70 2.91
C TYR A 164 0.58 9.91 4.07
N TRP A 165 -0.74 9.70 4.04
CA TRP A 165 -1.41 9.01 5.13
C TRP A 165 -0.93 7.57 5.29
N SER A 166 -1.08 7.10 6.53
CA SER A 166 -1.04 5.68 6.84
C SER A 166 -2.32 5.26 7.55
N THR A 167 -2.62 3.96 7.57
CA THR A 167 -3.74 3.39 8.34
C THR A 167 -3.47 3.31 9.84
N THR A 168 -2.23 3.50 10.29
CA THR A 168 -1.83 3.22 11.68
C THR A 168 -2.29 4.33 12.63
N SER A 169 -3.27 4.01 13.49
CA SER A 169 -3.59 4.83 14.66
C SER A 169 -2.47 4.74 15.70
N LEU A 170 -2.18 5.86 16.36
CA LEU A 170 -1.18 5.96 17.42
C LEU A 170 -1.80 5.88 18.82
N GLY A 171 -3.13 5.78 18.92
CA GLY A 171 -3.85 5.78 20.20
C GLY A 171 -3.92 7.15 20.90
N TYR A 172 -3.37 8.20 20.29
CA TYR A 172 -3.54 9.58 20.74
C TYR A 172 -4.78 10.20 20.10
N LEU A 173 -5.57 10.94 20.89
CA LEU A 173 -6.74 11.65 20.36
C LEU A 173 -6.33 12.56 19.19
N ASN A 174 -6.95 12.33 18.04
CA ASN A 174 -6.77 13.11 16.80
C ASN A 174 -5.38 13.07 16.15
N TYR A 175 -4.50 12.12 16.50
CA TYR A 175 -3.22 11.94 15.81
C TYR A 175 -3.04 10.53 15.26
N VAL A 176 -2.47 10.46 14.07
CA VAL A 176 -2.24 9.23 13.30
C VAL A 176 -0.87 9.26 12.68
N SER A 177 -0.36 8.10 12.28
CA SER A 177 0.92 8.03 11.60
C SER A 177 0.79 8.46 10.14
N ALA A 178 1.77 9.22 9.65
CA ALA A 178 1.92 9.56 8.24
C ALA A 178 3.40 9.57 7.84
N LEU A 179 3.69 9.26 6.59
CA LEU A 179 5.00 9.55 5.99
C LEU A 179 5.06 11.05 5.71
N VAL A 180 6.11 11.71 6.18
CA VAL A 180 6.35 13.13 5.96
C VAL A 180 7.77 13.33 5.45
N PHE A 181 7.90 14.17 4.44
CA PHE A 181 9.19 14.67 4.02
C PHE A 181 9.16 16.17 3.79
N TYR A 182 10.31 16.79 4.02
CA TYR A 182 10.50 18.23 3.89
C TYR A 182 11.96 18.55 3.56
N TRP A 183 12.17 19.55 2.71
CA TRP A 183 13.46 20.17 2.50
C TRP A 183 13.36 21.69 2.66
N SER A 184 13.98 22.23 3.71
CA SER A 184 13.84 23.64 4.10
C SER A 184 14.21 24.63 3.00
N GLY A 185 13.19 25.18 2.33
CA GLY A 185 13.33 26.19 1.27
C GLY A 185 14.09 25.73 0.02
N GLY A 186 14.35 24.43 -0.14
CA GLY A 186 15.13 23.89 -1.27
C GLY A 186 16.55 24.46 -1.42
N ILE A 187 17.09 25.08 -0.36
CA ILE A 187 18.39 25.75 -0.39
C ILE A 187 19.50 24.68 -0.28
N PRO A 188 20.52 24.69 -1.15
CA PRO A 188 21.69 23.83 -0.99
C PRO A 188 22.33 24.00 0.40
N GLY A 189 22.48 22.90 1.14
CA GLY A 189 23.01 22.89 2.51
C GLY A 189 21.96 23.00 3.62
N SER A 190 20.68 23.19 3.30
CA SER A 190 19.60 23.14 4.30
C SER A 190 19.17 21.71 4.65
N THR A 191 18.52 21.57 5.81
CA THR A 191 18.10 20.27 6.35
C THR A 191 17.05 19.59 5.47
N LYS A 192 17.31 18.32 5.14
CA LYS A 192 16.35 17.38 4.54
C LYS A 192 15.84 16.45 5.63
N SER A 193 14.54 16.20 5.65
CA SER A 193 13.90 15.27 6.59
C SER A 193 12.98 14.34 5.82
N LEU A 194 13.09 13.05 6.10
CA LEU A 194 12.17 11.99 5.65
C LEU A 194 11.93 11.07 6.83
N GLN A 195 10.70 11.01 7.32
CA GLN A 195 10.35 10.28 8.52
C GLN A 195 8.88 9.89 8.54
N VAL A 196 8.54 8.96 9.42
CA VAL A 196 7.15 8.68 9.79
C VAL A 196 6.86 9.42 11.09
N ASN A 197 5.88 10.32 11.08
CA ASN A 197 5.57 11.20 12.20
C ASN A 197 4.08 11.14 12.59
N SER A 198 3.73 11.67 13.76
CA SER A 198 2.34 11.88 14.17
C SER A 198 1.76 13.13 13.49
N MET A 199 0.62 12.96 12.83
CA MET A 199 -0.06 14.03 12.10
C MET A 199 -1.49 14.17 12.57
N TYR A 200 -1.94 15.42 12.65
CA TYR A 200 -3.28 15.78 13.11
C TYR A 200 -4.31 15.32 12.07
N LYS A 201 -5.25 14.44 12.46
CA LYS A 201 -6.25 13.82 11.57
C LYS A 201 -7.01 14.84 10.72
N PRO A 202 -7.40 16.03 11.24
CA PRO A 202 -8.11 17.05 10.46
C PRO A 202 -7.24 17.81 9.44
N ARG A 203 -6.03 17.35 9.12
CA ARG A 203 -5.26 17.88 7.98
C ARG A 203 -5.61 17.13 6.70
N GLY A 204 -5.28 17.74 5.56
CA GLY A 204 -5.42 17.14 4.24
C GLY A 204 -4.07 16.62 3.79
N GLY A 205 -3.98 15.31 3.62
CA GLY A 205 -2.80 14.60 3.14
C GLY A 205 -3.08 13.86 1.85
N ASN A 206 -2.02 13.46 1.17
CA ASN A 206 -2.16 12.62 -0.01
C ASN A 206 -2.34 11.16 0.37
N VAL A 207 -2.94 10.41 -0.55
CA VAL A 207 -3.03 8.96 -0.48
C VAL A 207 -2.26 8.35 -1.63
N ARG A 208 -1.21 7.59 -1.30
CA ARG A 208 -0.49 6.71 -2.23
C ARG A 208 -0.77 5.28 -1.86
N CYS A 209 -1.50 4.57 -2.70
CA CYS A 209 -1.95 3.22 -2.37
C CYS A 209 -0.88 2.16 -2.64
N ILE A 210 -0.82 1.17 -1.77
CA ILE A 210 -0.05 -0.06 -1.92
C ILE A 210 -0.97 -1.21 -2.32
N LYS A 211 -0.50 -2.13 -3.15
CA LYS A 211 -1.25 -3.33 -3.52
C LYS A 211 -1.63 -4.08 -2.25
N ASP A 212 -2.93 -4.33 -2.10
CA ASP A 212 -3.43 -5.02 -0.93
C ASP A 212 -3.19 -6.52 -1.06
N ASP A 213 -2.01 -6.88 -0.62
CA ASP A 213 -1.59 -8.24 -0.45
C ASP A 213 -2.13 -8.82 0.87
N SER A 214 -3.19 -8.31 1.50
CA SER A 214 -3.86 -9.00 2.61
C SER A 214 -4.31 -10.41 2.23
N VAL A 215 -4.61 -10.63 0.94
CA VAL A 215 -4.80 -11.96 0.35
C VAL A 215 -3.49 -12.78 0.38
N ASN A 216 -2.33 -12.11 0.26
CA ASN A 216 -0.95 -12.64 0.21
C ASN A 216 -0.16 -12.59 1.54
N ARG A 217 -0.63 -11.91 2.59
CA ARG A 217 -0.02 -11.88 3.94
C ARG A 217 -0.30 -13.17 4.73
N LEU A 218 -1.18 -14.02 4.21
CA LEU A 218 -1.47 -15.36 4.73
C LEU A 218 -0.42 -16.41 4.34
N TYR A 219 0.71 -16.01 3.74
CA TYR A 219 1.70 -16.90 3.14
C TYR A 219 2.95 -17.13 3.99
N LEU A 220 3.01 -16.61 5.22
CA LEU A 220 4.07 -16.97 6.15
C LEU A 220 3.53 -18.03 7.09
N ASN A 221 4.03 -19.27 6.96
CA ASN A 221 3.70 -20.43 7.80
C ASN A 221 3.63 -20.02 9.28
N PRO A 222 2.43 -19.83 9.85
CA PRO A 222 2.32 -19.39 11.24
C PRO A 222 2.85 -20.50 12.14
N THR A 223 3.59 -20.12 13.18
CA THR A 223 4.07 -21.06 14.20
C THR A 223 2.89 -21.79 14.86
N GLU A 224 3.11 -22.99 15.38
CA GLU A 224 2.05 -23.78 16.02
C GLU A 224 1.34 -23.00 17.14
N THR A 225 2.09 -22.19 17.89
CA THR A 225 1.56 -21.29 18.93
C THR A 225 0.63 -20.22 18.37
N GLU A 226 0.91 -19.68 17.17
CA GLU A 226 0.03 -18.72 16.49
C GLU A 226 -1.21 -19.39 15.91
N ARG A 227 -1.14 -20.65 15.49
CA ARG A 227 -2.30 -21.43 15.02
C ARG A 227 -3.29 -21.69 16.16
N VAL A 228 -2.75 -22.07 17.33
CA VAL A 228 -3.52 -22.28 18.57
C VAL A 228 -4.18 -20.98 19.03
N SER A 229 -3.48 -19.84 18.98
CA SER A 229 -4.05 -18.55 19.35
C SER A 229 -5.12 -18.08 18.34
N LYS A 230 -4.87 -18.25 17.04
CA LYS A 230 -5.79 -17.91 15.93
C LYS A 230 -6.95 -18.89 15.74
N GLY A 231 -6.96 -20.02 16.44
CA GLY A 231 -8.13 -20.89 16.58
C GLY A 231 -8.38 -21.90 15.48
N TYR A 232 -7.33 -22.33 14.75
CA TYR A 232 -7.43 -23.45 13.82
C TYR A 232 -6.17 -24.33 13.83
N ILE A 233 -6.32 -25.65 13.70
CA ILE A 233 -5.21 -26.60 13.46
C ILE A 233 -5.63 -27.58 12.36
N LEU A 234 -4.80 -27.71 11.32
CA LEU A 234 -4.98 -28.69 10.23
C LEU A 234 -4.17 -29.96 10.54
N TYR A 235 -4.85 -31.11 10.63
CA TYR A 235 -4.21 -32.39 10.93
C TYR A 235 -4.97 -33.60 10.35
N PRO A 236 -4.27 -34.72 10.05
CA PRO A 236 -2.82 -34.78 9.91
C PRO A 236 -2.36 -33.99 8.69
N ASN A 237 -1.14 -33.48 8.75
CA ASN A 237 -0.44 -32.90 7.61
C ASN A 237 1.02 -33.34 7.68
N PRO A 238 1.51 -34.20 6.77
CA PRO A 238 0.85 -34.68 5.54
C PRO A 238 -0.41 -35.53 5.75
N ALA A 239 -1.37 -35.40 4.83
CA ALA A 239 -2.64 -36.11 4.82
C ALA A 239 -2.65 -37.20 3.73
N LYS A 240 -3.37 -38.30 3.99
CA LYS A 240 -3.53 -39.42 3.04
C LYS A 240 -4.90 -39.39 2.37
N SER A 241 -5.95 -39.88 3.02
CA SER A 241 -7.31 -39.91 2.46
C SER A 241 -8.19 -38.75 2.96
N SER A 242 -7.85 -38.17 4.10
CA SER A 242 -8.59 -37.06 4.71
C SER A 242 -7.70 -36.21 5.61
N PHE A 243 -8.14 -34.98 5.87
CA PHE A 243 -7.65 -34.14 6.96
C PHE A 243 -8.84 -33.56 7.74
N SER A 244 -8.58 -33.08 8.95
CA SER A 244 -9.55 -32.38 9.79
C SER A 244 -9.01 -31.01 10.18
N LEU A 245 -9.93 -30.11 10.51
CA LEU A 245 -9.63 -28.80 11.08
C LEU A 245 -10.20 -28.73 12.50
N LYS A 246 -9.33 -28.59 13.50
CA LYS A 246 -9.78 -28.23 14.85
C LYS A 246 -10.04 -26.73 14.85
N LEU A 247 -11.30 -26.35 14.72
CA LEU A 247 -11.76 -24.95 14.62
C LEU A 247 -12.36 -24.50 15.95
N LYS A 248 -12.22 -23.21 16.29
CA LYS A 248 -12.97 -22.59 17.41
C LYS A 248 -14.42 -22.26 17.04
N ASN A 249 -14.67 -21.85 15.78
CA ASN A 249 -16.00 -21.50 15.27
C ASN A 249 -16.23 -22.13 13.88
N SER A 250 -17.49 -22.21 13.46
CA SER A 250 -17.84 -22.63 12.08
C SER A 250 -17.12 -21.76 11.06
N SER A 251 -16.51 -22.39 10.05
CA SER A 251 -15.65 -21.72 9.08
C SER A 251 -15.93 -22.20 7.67
N LYS A 252 -15.85 -21.30 6.68
CA LYS A 252 -15.85 -21.67 5.26
C LYS A 252 -14.45 -22.14 4.88
N VAL A 253 -14.34 -23.33 4.30
CA VAL A 253 -13.08 -23.96 3.90
C VAL A 253 -13.07 -24.19 2.39
N GLU A 254 -12.01 -23.73 1.75
CA GLU A 254 -11.80 -23.84 0.30
C GLU A 254 -10.42 -24.45 0.04
N ILE A 255 -10.34 -25.44 -0.86
CA ILE A 255 -9.09 -26.09 -1.28
C ILE A 255 -8.77 -25.68 -2.71
N TYR A 256 -7.51 -25.31 -2.95
CA TYR A 256 -7.01 -24.89 -4.25
C TYR A 256 -5.80 -25.73 -4.65
N ASP A 257 -5.66 -25.99 -5.95
CA ASP A 257 -4.41 -26.52 -6.52
C ASP A 257 -3.31 -25.44 -6.54
N MET A 258 -2.12 -25.83 -7.01
CA MET A 258 -0.97 -24.92 -7.14
C MET A 258 -1.14 -23.81 -8.18
N LEU A 259 -2.11 -23.96 -9.10
CA LEU A 259 -2.44 -22.96 -10.13
C LEU A 259 -3.55 -22.00 -9.66
N GLY A 260 -4.14 -22.24 -8.49
CA GLY A 260 -5.21 -21.44 -7.90
C GLY A 260 -6.62 -21.87 -8.28
N ASN A 261 -6.80 -23.01 -8.94
CA ASN A 261 -8.13 -23.54 -9.25
C ASN A 261 -8.77 -24.12 -7.99
N THR A 262 -10.05 -23.80 -7.76
CA THR A 262 -10.82 -24.35 -6.63
C THR A 262 -11.16 -25.81 -6.87
N ILE A 263 -10.72 -26.68 -5.96
CA ILE A 263 -11.03 -28.12 -5.95
C ILE A 263 -12.26 -28.41 -5.09
N LEU A 264 -12.33 -27.77 -3.93
CA LEU A 264 -13.38 -27.99 -2.93
C LEU A 264 -13.75 -26.68 -2.25
N SER A 265 -15.03 -26.49 -1.95
CA SER A 265 -15.53 -25.39 -1.12
C SER A 265 -16.67 -25.90 -0.26
N LYS A 266 -16.52 -25.83 1.08
CA LYS A 266 -17.51 -26.34 2.03
C LYS A 266 -17.47 -25.53 3.34
N SER A 267 -18.63 -25.34 3.97
CA SER A 267 -18.70 -24.85 5.35
C SER A 267 -18.53 -26.03 6.32
N LEU A 268 -17.59 -25.91 7.25
CA LEU A 268 -17.29 -26.95 8.25
C LEU A 268 -17.64 -26.46 9.66
N ASN A 269 -18.29 -27.34 10.41
CA ASN A 269 -18.42 -27.21 11.87
C ASN A 269 -17.27 -27.99 12.54
N GLU A 270 -17.10 -27.83 13.86
CA GLU A 270 -15.92 -28.31 14.60
C GLU A 270 -15.47 -29.74 14.23
N SER A 271 -14.19 -29.88 13.85
CA SER A 271 -13.48 -31.15 13.66
C SER A 271 -14.04 -32.13 12.60
N GLU A 272 -14.92 -31.68 11.72
CA GLU A 272 -15.45 -32.51 10.62
C GLU A 272 -14.32 -32.90 9.64
N PRO A 273 -14.16 -34.21 9.31
CA PRO A 273 -13.14 -34.64 8.35
C PRO A 273 -13.50 -34.22 6.93
N VAL A 274 -12.49 -33.75 6.20
CA VAL A 274 -12.55 -33.41 4.78
C VAL A 274 -11.90 -34.55 4.00
N ASN A 275 -12.70 -35.24 3.19
CA ASN A 275 -12.22 -36.28 2.29
C ASN A 275 -11.44 -35.64 1.12
N ILE A 276 -10.22 -36.11 0.91
CA ILE A 276 -9.30 -35.70 -0.17
C ILE A 276 -8.77 -36.90 -0.96
N GLU A 277 -9.39 -38.07 -0.83
CA GLU A 277 -8.93 -39.32 -1.41
C GLU A 277 -8.86 -39.27 -2.94
N SER A 278 -9.80 -38.57 -3.57
CA SER A 278 -9.83 -38.37 -5.03
C SER A 278 -8.79 -37.38 -5.54
N MET A 279 -8.09 -36.66 -4.66
CA MET A 279 -7.07 -35.69 -5.05
C MET A 279 -5.73 -36.39 -5.32
N ASN A 280 -5.06 -35.97 -6.40
CA ASN A 280 -3.73 -36.45 -6.72
C ASN A 280 -2.74 -36.10 -5.60
N LYS A 281 -1.65 -36.88 -5.45
CA LYS A 281 -0.55 -36.51 -4.56
C LYS A 281 0.03 -35.15 -4.96
N GLY A 282 0.41 -34.35 -3.98
CA GLY A 282 0.95 -33.02 -4.24
C GLY A 282 0.70 -32.02 -3.13
N VAL A 283 1.02 -30.77 -3.44
CA VAL A 283 0.85 -29.63 -2.55
C VAL A 283 -0.42 -28.89 -2.92
N TYR A 284 -1.21 -28.55 -1.92
CA TYR A 284 -2.46 -27.81 -2.06
C TYR A 284 -2.53 -26.66 -1.07
N TYR A 285 -3.43 -25.73 -1.33
CA TYR A 285 -3.70 -24.62 -0.45
C TYR A 285 -5.10 -24.73 0.15
N VAL A 286 -5.19 -24.66 1.47
CA VAL A 286 -6.46 -24.66 2.21
C VAL A 286 -6.70 -23.25 2.75
N LYS A 287 -7.75 -22.60 2.26
CA LYS A 287 -8.21 -21.30 2.74
C LYS A 287 -9.35 -21.50 3.74
N ILE A 288 -9.26 -20.89 4.91
CA ILE A 288 -10.22 -21.00 6.01
C ILE A 288 -10.74 -19.58 6.29
N THR A 289 -12.04 -19.36 6.22
CA THR A 289 -12.67 -18.05 6.48
C THR A 289 -13.57 -18.15 7.71
N ASN A 290 -13.31 -17.33 8.73
CA ASN A 290 -14.00 -17.32 10.02
C ASN A 290 -14.20 -15.88 10.49
N GLU A 291 -15.47 -15.46 10.68
CA GLU A 291 -15.83 -14.15 11.26
C GLU A 291 -15.07 -12.96 10.62
N GLY A 292 -14.91 -12.99 9.29
CA GLY A 292 -14.19 -11.96 8.53
C GLY A 292 -12.68 -12.13 8.46
N ASN A 293 -12.09 -13.03 9.25
CA ASN A 293 -10.70 -13.44 9.13
C ASN A 293 -10.56 -14.51 8.04
N VAL A 294 -9.50 -14.41 7.25
CA VAL A 294 -9.13 -15.43 6.26
C VAL A 294 -7.78 -15.99 6.67
N TYR A 295 -7.61 -17.31 6.61
CA TYR A 295 -6.38 -18.03 6.89
C TYR A 295 -6.02 -18.91 5.70
N LYS A 296 -4.74 -19.20 5.51
CA LYS A 296 -4.26 -20.10 4.45
C LYS A 296 -3.26 -21.09 5.04
N GLU A 297 -3.43 -22.36 4.72
CA GLU A 297 -2.51 -23.43 5.10
C GLU A 297 -2.05 -24.23 3.89
N THR A 298 -0.84 -24.77 3.98
CA THR A 298 -0.33 -25.72 2.98
C THR A 298 -0.75 -27.12 3.40
N LEU A 299 -1.46 -27.83 2.52
CA LEU A 299 -1.81 -29.24 2.70
C LEU A 299 -0.88 -30.09 1.84
N LEU A 300 -0.15 -31.00 2.48
CA LEU A 300 0.68 -32.00 1.81
C LEU A 300 -0.14 -33.29 1.66
N LYS A 301 -0.56 -33.63 0.44
CA LYS A 301 -1.27 -34.88 0.13
C LYS A 301 -0.26 -35.95 -0.28
N ASN A 302 -0.21 -37.03 0.50
CA ASN A 302 0.58 -38.23 0.21
C ASN A 302 -0.29 -39.34 -0.41
N ASP A 303 0.37 -40.39 -0.90
CA ASP A 303 -0.30 -41.62 -1.34
C ASP A 303 -1.03 -42.29 -0.16
N ASN A 304 -2.16 -42.95 -0.46
CA ASN A 304 -2.93 -43.73 0.52
C ASN A 304 -2.06 -44.83 1.15
#